data_AF-A0A0S7ZY91-F1
#
_entry.id   AF-A0A0S7ZY91-F1
#
_cell.length_a   1.000
_cell.length_b   1.000
_cell.length_c   1.000
_cell.angle_alpha   90.00
_cell.angle_beta   90.00
_cell.angle_gamma   90.00
#
_symmetry.space_group_name_H-M   'P 1'
#
loop_
_entity.id
_entity.type
_entity.pdbx_description
1 polymer ?
#
loop_
_entity_poly.entity_id
_entity_poly.type
_entity_poly.pdbx_seq_one_letter_code
_entity_poly.pdbx_strand_id
1 'polypeptide(L)' 'MNTKLAVALCLVLLIILFTIQNTEIVTIQFLFWKLSVSRVLMIFFVFTIGVTVGWITSIWSRHRRSKH' A
#
# COMPACT_ATOMS: atom_id res chain seq x y z
N MET A 1 -25.19 -5.24 18.64
CA MET A 1 -24.14 -4.76 17.71
C MET A 1 -24.23 -5.57 16.43
N ASN A 2 -24.29 -4.90 15.28
CA ASN A 2 -24.26 -5.58 13.98
C ASN A 2 -22.99 -6.42 13.92
N THR A 3 -23.11 -7.74 13.95
CA THR A 3 -21.97 -8.67 13.98
C THR A 3 -20.95 -8.39 12.88
N LYS A 4 -21.42 -7.87 11.74
CA LYS A 4 -20.60 -7.34 10.64
C LYS A 4 -19.65 -6.21 11.09
N LEU A 5 -20.12 -5.26 11.91
CA LEU A 5 -19.30 -4.18 12.46
C LEU A 5 -18.30 -4.71 13.50
N ALA A 6 -18.70 -5.66 14.35
CA ALA A 6 -17.80 -6.25 15.33
C ALA A 6 -16.66 -7.04 14.67
N VAL A 7 -16.98 -7.82 13.63
CA VAL A 7 -16.00 -8.56 12.83
C VAL A 7 -15.07 -7.60 12.10
N ALA A 8 -15.60 -6.54 11.48
CA ALA A 8 -14.78 -5.52 10.82
C ALA A 8 -13.83 -4.82 11.81
N LEU A 9 -14.32 -4.47 13.01
CA LEU A 9 -13.50 -3.85 14.05
C LEU A 9 -12.38 -4.79 14.52
N CYS A 10 -12.70 -6.08 14.74
CA CYS A 10 -11.71 -7.09 15.10
C CYS A 10 -10.64 -7.25 14.02
N LEU A 11 -11.02 -7.29 12.74
CA LEU A 11 -10.08 -7.40 11.63
C LEU A 11 -9.14 -6.19 11.55
N VAL A 12 -9.68 -4.98 11.72
CA VAL A 12 -8.86 -3.76 11.76
C VAL A 12 -7.88 -3.81 12.92
N LEU A 13 -8.34 -4.21 14.11
CA LEU A 13 -7.48 -4.34 15.29
C LEU A 13 -6.36 -5.37 15.05
N LEU A 14 -6.67 -6.49 14.42
CA LEU A 14 -5.72 -7.55 14.09
C LEU A 14 -4.64 -7.04 13.11
N ILE A 15 -5.04 -6.28 12.09
CA ILE A 15 -4.11 -5.67 11.11
C ILE A 15 -3.17 -4.68 11.81
N ILE A 16 -3.69 -3.86 12.73
CA ILE A 16 -2.89 -2.91 13.49
C ILE A 16 -1.88 -3.65 14.38
N LEU A 17 -2.33 -4.65 15.13
CA LEU A 17 -1.45 -5.45 15.99
C LEU A 17 -0.39 -6.21 15.20
N PHE A 18 -0.77 -6.83 14.08
CA PHE A 18 0.17 -7.49 13.17
C PHE A 18 1.20 -6.50 12.62
N THR A 19 0.77 -5.30 12.24
CA THR A 19 1.67 -4.25 11.76
C THR A 19 2.65 -3.82 12.84
N ILE A 20 2.17 -3.54 14.06
CA ILE A 20 3.00 -3.09 15.19
C ILE A 20 4.01 -4.18 15.57
N GLN A 21 3.59 -5.44 15.65
CA GLN A 21 4.48 -6.56 16.02
C GLN A 21 5.53 -6.84 14.94
N ASN A 22 5.20 -6.64 13.67
CA ASN A 22 6.10 -6.85 12.54
C ASN A 22 6.74 -5.55 12.03
N THR A 23 6.87 -4.54 12.92
CA THR A 23 7.49 -3.25 12.60
C THR A 23 9.01 -3.37 12.58
N GLU A 24 9.57 -4.14 11.64
CA GLU A 24 10.98 -4.04 11.35
C GLU A 24 11.23 -2.72 10.61
N ILE A 25 12.04 -1.84 11.20
CA ILE A 25 12.47 -0.60 10.57
C ILE A 25 13.47 -0.98 9.48
N VAL A 26 13.17 -0.59 8.24
CA VAL A 26 14.05 -0.77 7.09
C VAL A 26 14.62 0.59 6.71
N THR A 27 15.94 0.67 6.67
CA THR A 27 16.64 1.83 6.13
C THR A 27 16.85 1.65 4.63
N ILE A 28 16.23 2.53 3.86
CA ILE A 28 16.36 2.61 2.41
C ILE A 28 17.45 3.65 2.12
N GLN A 29 18.49 3.27 1.39
CA GLN A 29 19.40 4.23 0.78
C GLN A 29 18.97 4.47 -0.66
N PHE A 30 18.57 5.70 -0.96
CA PHE A 30 18.18 6.12 -2.29
C PHE A 30 19.15 7.18 -2.81
N LEU A 31 20.09 6.77 -3.68
CA LEU A 31 21.23 7.57 -4.14
C LEU A 31 22.00 8.21 -2.97
N PHE A 32 21.71 9.46 -2.61
CA PHE A 32 22.36 10.21 -1.53
C PHE A 32 21.50 10.30 -0.25
N TRP A 33 20.26 9.81 -0.28
CA TRP A 33 19.28 10.00 0.79
C TRP A 33 19.09 8.71 1.57
N LYS A 34 19.01 8.82 2.90
CA LYS A 34 18.71 7.69 3.79
C LYS A 34 17.36 7.93 4.43
N LEU A 35 16.47 6.95 4.30
CA LEU A 35 15.12 7.04 4.82
C LEU A 35 14.81 5.77 5.60
N SER A 36 14.49 5.92 6.88
CA SER A 36 14.14 4.80 7.77
C SER A 36 12.64 4.79 8.00
N VAL A 37 11.96 3.76 7.52
CA VAL A 37 10.51 3.56 7.63
C VAL A 37 10.20 2.13 8.05
N SER A 38 9.00 1.88 8.58
CA SER A 38 8.60 0.49 8.81
C SER A 38 8.50 -0.27 7.49
N ARG A 39 8.90 -1.55 7.50
CA ARG A 39 8.80 -2.44 6.34
C ARG A 39 7.38 -2.50 5.77
N VAL A 40 6.38 -2.52 6.65
CA VAL A 40 4.97 -2.56 6.26
C VAL A 40 4.55 -1.28 5.51
N LEU A 41 4.92 -0.10 6.02
CA LEU A 41 4.66 1.17 5.34
C LEU A 41 5.36 1.22 3.98
N MET A 42 6.62 0.77 3.91
CA MET A 42 7.37 0.71 2.65
C MET A 42 6.65 -0.16 1.61
N ILE A 43 6.27 -1.38 1.97
CA ILE A 43 5.55 -2.29 1.07
C ILE A 43 4.22 -1.67 0.63
N PHE A 44 3.48 -1.07 1.56
CA PHE A 44 2.20 -0.42 1.28
C PHE A 44 2.35 0.74 0.26
N PHE A 45 3.35 1.60 0.43
CA PHE A 45 3.60 2.71 -0.50
C PHE A 45 4.05 2.21 -1.88
N VAL A 46 4.99 1.26 -1.95
CA VAL A 46 5.45 0.70 -3.23
C VAL A 46 4.30 0.06 -4.00
N PHE A 47 3.46 -0.72 -3.30
CA PHE A 47 2.28 -1.34 -3.89
C PHE A 47 1.29 -0.29 -4.40
N THR A 48 0.97 0.71 -3.58
CA THR A 48 0.02 1.77 -3.94
C THR A 48 0.51 2.56 -5.16
N ILE A 49 1.80 2.90 -5.22
CA ILE A 49 2.40 3.60 -6.36
C ILE A 49 2.32 2.71 -7.60
N GLY A 50 2.69 1.43 -7.50
CA GLY A 50 2.63 0.47 -8.61
C GLY A 50 1.22 0.32 -9.18
N VAL A 51 0.21 0.15 -8.31
CA VAL A 51 -1.20 0.08 -8.72
C VAL A 51 -1.66 1.37 -9.39
N THR A 52 -1.31 2.53 -8.80
CA THR A 52 -1.70 3.84 -9.35
C THR A 52 -1.09 4.05 -10.74
N VAL A 53 0.21 3.77 -10.91
CA VAL A 53 0.90 3.88 -12.20
C VAL A 53 0.30 2.91 -13.22
N GLY A 54 0.08 1.65 -12.83
CA GLY A 54 -0.55 0.65 -13.70
C GLY A 54 -1.95 1.06 -14.15
N TRP A 55 -2.75 1.61 -13.23
CA TRP A 55 -4.09 2.11 -13.52
C TRP A 55 -4.06 3.29 -14.49
N ILE A 56 -3.22 4.30 -14.24
CA ILE A 56 -3.06 5.46 -15.12
C ILE A 56 -2.64 5.03 -16.53
N THR A 57 -1.66 4.11 -16.61
CA THR A 57 -1.17 3.58 -17.89
C THR A 57 -2.25 2.82 -18.64
N SER A 58 -3.06 2.03 -17.93
CA SER A 58 -4.21 1.32 -18.47
C SER A 58 -5.26 2.28 -19.05
N ILE A 59 -5.63 3.34 -18.30
CA ILE A 59 -6.54 4.39 -18.78
C ILE A 59 -6.00 5.02 -20.06
N TRP A 60 -4.73 5.41 -20.07
CA TRP A 60 -4.12 6.09 -21.22
C TRP A 60 -4.06 5.18 -22.47
N SER A 61 -3.77 3.90 -22.27
CA SER A 61 -3.77 2.90 -23.35
C SER A 61 -5.18 2.67 -23.94
N ARG A 62 -6.22 2.65 -23.09
CA ARG A 62 -7.61 2.52 -23.53
C ARG A 62 -8.07 3.74 -24.30
N HIS A 63 -7.65 4.94 -23.87
CA HIS A 63 -8.00 6.19 -24.55
C HIS A 63 -7.36 6.29 -25.95
N ARG A 64 -6.14 5.77 -26.14
CA ARG A 64 -5.50 5.70 -27.46
C ARG A 64 -6.17 4.72 -28.44
N ARG A 65 -6.77 3.62 -27.95
CA ARG A 65 -7.47 2.64 -28.82
C ARG A 65 -8.83 3.10 -29.32
N SER A 66 -9.43 4.15 -28.74
CA SER A 66 -10.73 4.68 -29.18
C SER A 66 -10.61 5.74 -30.30
N LYS A 67 -9.40 6.14 -30.67
CA LYS A 67 -9.12 7.12 -31.73
C LYS A 67 -8.67 6.50 -33.05
N HIS A 68 -8.71 5.17 -33.16
CA HIS A 68 -8.30 4.41 -34.34
C HIS A 68 -9.43 3.45 -34.75
#